data_AF-A0A950BUM5-F1
#
_entry.id   AF-A0A950BUM5-F1
#
_cell.length_a   1.000
_cell.length_b   1.000
_cell.length_c   1.000
_cell.angle_alpha   90.00
_cell.angle_beta   90.00
_cell.angle_gamma   90.00
#
_symmetry.space_group_name_H-M   'P 1'
#
loop_
_entity.id
_entity.type
_entity.pdbx_description
1 polymer ?
#
loop_
_entity_poly.entity_id
_entity_poly.type
_entity_poly.pdbx_seq_one_letter_code
_entity_poly.pdbx_strand_id
1 'polypeptide(L)' 'FADLPEIERQARRILEQAGGRPGHIFNLGHGILPQTPVDHVRALVDMVHNLSQSTH' A
#
# COMPACT_ATOMS: atom_id res chain seq x y z
N PHE A 1 -3.79 0.11 -15.15
CA PHE A 1 -3.47 -0.14 -13.73
C PHE A 1 -2.81 -1.48 -13.61
N ALA A 2 -1.94 -1.67 -12.62
CA ALA A 2 -1.38 -2.98 -12.33
C ALA A 2 -2.45 -3.90 -11.72
N ASP A 3 -2.22 -5.21 -11.75
CA ASP A 3 -3.06 -6.19 -11.08
C ASP A 3 -2.83 -6.20 -9.55
N LEU A 4 -3.71 -6.89 -8.82
CA LEU A 4 -3.63 -6.93 -7.35
C LEU A 4 -2.30 -7.51 -6.82
N PRO A 5 -1.71 -8.58 -7.41
CA PRO A 5 -0.41 -9.08 -6.99
C PRO A 5 0.71 -8.04 -7.09
N GLU A 6 0.74 -7.25 -8.17
CA GLU A 6 1.75 -6.21 -8.32
C GLU A 6 1.53 -5.05 -7.34
N ILE A 7 0.27 -4.67 -7.07
CA ILE A 7 -0.06 -3.67 -6.05
C ILE A 7 0.42 -4.12 -4.66
N GLU A 8 0.15 -5.37 -4.27
CA GLU A 8 0.61 -5.93 -2.99
C GLU A 8 2.14 -5.92 -2.91
N ARG A 9 2.82 -6.35 -3.98
CA ARG A 9 4.27 -6.40 -4.03
C ARG A 9 4.90 -5.03 -3.81
N GLN A 10 4.34 -3.98 -4.42
CA GLN A 10 4.83 -2.60 -4.21
C GLN A 10 4.53 -2.09 -2.80
N ALA A 11 3.32 -2.35 -2.28
CA ALA A 11 2.95 -1.96 -0.92
C ALA A 11 3.90 -2.58 0.12
N ARG A 12 4.17 -3.89 -0.01
CA ARG A 12 5.13 -4.63 0.81
C ARG A 12 6.53 -4.00 0.75
N ARG A 13 7.03 -3.73 -0.46
CA ARG A 13 8.35 -3.12 -0.65
C ARG A 13 8.49 -1.77 0.08
N ILE A 14 7.45 -0.92 0.03
CA ILE A 14 7.47 0.39 0.71
C ILE A 14 7.46 0.20 2.23
N LEU A 15 6.67 -0.74 2.75
CA LEU A 15 6.62 -1.05 4.18
C LEU A 15 7.95 -1.63 4.68
N GLU A 16 8.60 -2.49 3.91
CA GLU A 16 9.94 -3.01 4.20
C GLU A 16 11.00 -1.89 4.27
N GLN A 17 10.91 -0.88 3.40
CA GLN A 17 11.78 0.30 3.44
C GLN A 17 11.53 1.17 4.68
N ALA A 18 10.28 1.27 5.14
CA ALA A 18 9.97 1.90 6.41
C ALA A 18 10.58 1.12 7.59
N GLY A 19 10.69 -0.21 7.47
CA GLY A 19 11.46 -1.05 8.39
C GLY A 19 10.89 -1.09 9.81
N GLY A 20 9.56 -1.08 9.96
CA GLY A 20 8.89 -1.15 11.26
C GLY A 20 9.09 0.07 12.16
N ARG A 21 9.73 1.14 11.69
CA ARG A 21 9.96 2.35 12.49
C ARG A 21 8.62 2.99 12.87
N PRO A 22 8.42 3.41 14.13
CA PRO A 22 7.23 4.15 14.50
C PRO A 22 7.16 5.47 13.72
N GLY A 23 5.93 5.93 13.45
CA GLY A 23 5.69 7.21 12.77
C GLY A 23 5.71 7.16 11.24
N HIS A 24 5.74 5.97 10.63
CA HIS A 24 5.54 5.84 9.18
C HIS A 24 4.04 5.89 8.82
N ILE A 25 3.66 6.86 7.98
CA ILE A 25 2.32 6.97 7.40
C ILE A 25 2.43 6.60 5.91
N PHE A 26 1.84 5.47 5.54
CA PHE A 26 1.78 5.06 4.14
C PHE A 26 0.91 6.04 3.34
N ASN A 27 1.39 6.50 2.19
CA ASN A 27 0.63 7.37 1.30
C ASN A 27 1.13 7.24 -0.14
N LEU A 28 0.36 7.78 -1.08
CA LEU A 28 0.78 7.97 -2.46
C LEU A 28 1.57 9.29 -2.57
N GLY A 29 2.56 9.31 -3.47
CA GLY A 29 3.33 10.54 -3.75
C GLY A 29 2.55 11.60 -4.54
N HIS A 30 1.38 11.26 -5.06
CA HIS A 30 0.46 12.15 -5.78
C HIS A 30 -0.99 11.71 -5.58
N GLY A 31 -1.94 12.56 -5.98
CA GLY A 31 -3.37 12.23 -5.92
C GLY A 31 -3.77 11.08 -6.85
N ILE A 32 -4.75 10.28 -6.44
CA ILE A 32 -5.30 9.19 -7.25
C ILE A 32 -5.92 9.76 -8.54
N LEU A 33 -5.70 9.09 -9.68
CA LEU A 33 -6.30 9.49 -10.95
C LEU A 33 -7.79 9.12 -10.98
N PRO A 34 -8.70 9.93 -11.57
CA PRO A 34 -10.13 9.63 -11.62
C PRO A 34 -10.48 8.26 -12.23
N GLN A 35 -9.70 7.81 -13.20
CA GLN A 35 -9.85 6.51 -13.84
C GLN A 35 -9.40 5.31 -12.99
N THR A 36 -8.83 5.53 -11.80
CA THR A 36 -8.31 4.46 -10.95
C THR A 36 -9.45 3.58 -10.43
N PRO A 37 -9.40 2.25 -10.64
CA PRO A 37 -10.45 1.36 -10.16
C PRO A 37 -10.56 1.47 -8.64
N VAL A 38 -11.75 1.78 -8.15
CA VAL A 38 -12.01 1.95 -6.71
C VAL A 38 -11.64 0.68 -5.94
N ASP A 39 -11.87 -0.50 -6.54
CA ASP A 39 -11.55 -1.77 -5.90
C ASP A 39 -10.04 -2.00 -5.74
N HIS A 40 -9.21 -1.45 -6.63
CA HIS A 40 -7.76 -1.50 -6.47
C HIS A 40 -7.30 -0.59 -5.32
N VAL A 41 -7.96 0.56 -5.13
CA VAL A 41 -7.68 1.47 -4.01
C VAL A 41 -8.07 0.80 -2.68
N ARG A 42 -9.24 0.16 -2.63
CA ARG A 42 -9.68 -0.61 -1.45
C ARG A 42 -8.71 -1.73 -1.12
N ALA A 43 -8.33 -2.53 -2.11
CA ALA A 43 -7.38 -3.61 -1.93
C ALA A 43 -6.02 -3.11 -1.41
N LEU A 44 -5.51 -1.98 -1.93
CA LEU A 44 -4.28 -1.37 -1.43
C LEU A 44 -4.39 -1.00 0.06
N VAL A 45 -5.51 -0.41 0.49
CA VAL A 45 -5.73 -0.06 1.90
C VAL A 45 -5.71 -1.31 2.78
N ASP A 46 -6.43 -2.36 2.38
CA ASP A 46 -6.49 -3.62 3.13
C ASP A 46 -5.10 -4.28 3.21
N MET A 47 -4.35 -4.30 2.11
CA MET A 47 -2.98 -4.82 2.06
C MET A 47 -2.07 -4.05 3.02
N VAL A 48 -2.11 -2.72 3.03
CA VAL A 48 -1.27 -1.91 3.92
C VAL A 48 -1.57 -2.21 5.39
N HIS A 49 -2.85 -2.31 5.78
CA HIS A 49 -3.20 -2.68 7.15
C HIS A 49 -2.72 -4.08 7.52
N ASN A 50 -2.96 -5.09 6.67
CA ASN A 50 -2.58 -6.47 6.95
C ASN A 50 -1.06 -6.67 7.03
N LEU A 51 -0.30 -6.04 6.13
CA LEU A 51 1.15 -6.16 6.05
C LEU A 51 1.85 -5.41 7.20
N SER A 52 1.34 -4.23 7.57
CA SER A 52 1.93 -3.44 8.65
C SER A 52 1.67 -4.02 10.04
N GLN A 53 0.52 -4.69 10.26
CA GLN A 53 0.25 -5.40 11.51
C GLN A 53 1.20 -6.58 11.76
N SER A 54 1.69 -7.24 10.70
CA SER A 54 2.65 -8.34 10.82
C SER A 54 4.09 -7.88 11.13
N THR A 55 4.35 -6.57 11.04
CA THR A 55 5.70 -5.98 11.20
C THR A 55 5.87 -5.26 12.54
N HIS A 56 4.84 -5.23 13.38
CA HIS A 56 4.86 -4.62 14.72
C HIS A 56 5.13 -5.64 15.83
#